data_AF-A0A1G0LPX2-F1
#
_entry.id   AF-A0A1G0LPX2-F1
#
_cell.length_a   1.000
_cell.length_b   1.000
_cell.length_c   1.000
_cell.angle_alpha   90.00
_cell.angle_beta   90.00
_cell.angle_gamma   90.00
#
_symmetry.space_group_name_H-M   'P 1'
#
loop_
_entity.id
_entity.type
_entity.pdbx_description
1 polymer ?
#
loop_
_entity_poly.entity_id
_entity_poly.type
_entity_poly.pdbx_seq_one_letter_code
_entity_poly.pdbx_strand_id
1 'polypeptide(L)'
;METITKHQKKDIKLIGKFVEVYCIGKHGDTARKLFILPGGAGERIFCQECFSFMEYAIAKRMKCPLETEKPSCKHCRIHCYASEQREKVREIMGYAGRKLMLRGRLDYIWHYFF
;
A
#
# COMPACT_ATOMS: atom_id res chain seq x y z
N MET A 1 -0.96 -21.02 11.40
CA MET A 1 -1.25 -19.63 11.84
C MET A 1 -0.13 -18.75 11.33
N GLU A 2 -0.32 -18.08 10.19
CA GLU A 2 0.74 -17.25 9.57
C GLU A 2 1.03 -16.03 10.46
N THR A 3 2.18 -16.04 11.13
CA THR A 3 2.58 -14.99 12.07
C THR A 3 3.03 -13.74 11.31
N ILE A 4 2.09 -12.87 10.98
CA ILE A 4 2.38 -11.56 10.41
C ILE A 4 3.23 -10.76 11.40
N THR A 5 4.42 -10.34 10.96
CA THR A 5 5.33 -9.53 11.78
C THR A 5 4.77 -8.12 12.03
N LYS A 6 5.21 -7.47 13.10
CA LYS A 6 4.81 -6.07 13.42
C LYS A 6 5.13 -5.10 12.27
N HIS A 7 6.23 -5.32 11.55
CA HIS A 7 6.61 -4.51 10.38
C HIS A 7 5.68 -4.73 9.19
N GLN A 8 5.37 -5.99 8.84
CA GLN A 8 4.41 -6.30 7.78
C GLN A 8 3.03 -5.69 8.08
N LYS A 9 2.57 -5.75 9.34
CA LYS A 9 1.30 -5.15 9.76
C LYS A 9 1.27 -3.63 9.57
N LYS A 10 2.34 -2.92 9.95
CA LYS A 10 2.46 -1.47 9.76
C LYS A 10 2.44 -1.09 8.28
N ASP A 11 3.18 -1.83 7.45
CA ASP A 11 3.26 -1.55 6.01
C ASP A 11 1.93 -1.81 5.30
N ILE A 12 1.25 -2.92 5.63
CA ILE A 12 -0.09 -3.23 5.11
C ILE A 12 -1.10 -2.13 5.48
N LYS A 13 -1.05 -1.66 6.72
CA LYS A 13 -1.91 -0.55 7.19
C LYS A 13 -1.60 0.76 6.46
N LEU A 14 -0.33 1.07 6.21
CA LEU A 14 0.09 2.26 5.47
C LEU A 14 -0.37 2.22 4.01
N ILE A 15 -0.09 1.11 3.31
CA ILE A 15 -0.50 0.91 1.91
C ILE A 15 -2.03 1.00 1.80
N GLY A 16 -2.77 0.37 2.71
CA GLY A 16 -4.22 0.46 2.73
C GLY A 16 -4.73 1.89 2.82
N LYS A 17 -4.11 2.75 3.66
CA LYS A 17 -4.46 4.17 3.75
C LYS A 17 -4.20 4.92 2.43
N PHE A 18 -3.12 4.60 1.73
CA PHE A 18 -2.79 5.28 0.47
C PHE A 18 -3.74 4.86 -0.65
N VAL A 19 -4.06 3.57 -0.74
CA VAL A 19 -5.02 3.04 -1.69
C VAL A 19 -6.42 3.61 -1.44
N GLU A 20 -6.81 3.83 -0.18
CA GLU A 20 -8.08 4.47 0.18
C GLU A 20 -8.15 5.90 -0.36
N VAL A 21 -7.10 6.70 -0.11
CA VAL A 21 -7.02 8.09 -0.61
C VAL A 21 -7.03 8.15 -2.14
N TYR A 22 -6.37 7.20 -2.79
CA TYR A 22 -6.38 7.05 -4.25
C TYR A 22 -7.77 6.67 -4.76
N CYS A 23 -8.40 5.65 -4.17
CA CYS A 23 -9.73 5.16 -4.52
C CYS A 23 -10.79 6.27 -4.41
N ILE A 24 -10.79 7.03 -3.32
CA ILE A 24 -11.72 8.16 -3.13
C ILE A 24 -11.45 9.27 -4.15
N GLY A 25 -10.18 9.52 -4.48
CA GLY A 25 -9.79 10.62 -5.36
C GLY A 25 -9.96 10.36 -6.86
N LYS A 26 -9.78 9.12 -7.30
CA LYS A 26 -9.85 8.71 -8.71
C LYS A 26 -11.12 7.97 -9.06
N HIS A 27 -11.65 7.16 -8.13
CA HIS A 27 -12.75 6.22 -8.38
C HIS A 27 -13.98 6.55 -7.50
N GLY A 28 -14.24 7.84 -7.27
CA GLY A 28 -15.24 8.39 -6.35
C GLY A 28 -16.65 7.79 -6.44
N ASP A 29 -17.08 7.38 -7.64
CA ASP A 29 -18.43 6.89 -7.95
C ASP A 29 -18.56 5.36 -8.07
N THR A 30 -17.48 4.61 -7.94
CA THR A 30 -17.54 3.15 -8.12
C THR A 30 -18.04 2.42 -6.88
N ALA A 31 -18.75 1.30 -7.09
CA ALA A 31 -19.20 0.43 -6.00
C ALA A 31 -18.02 -0.05 -5.15
N ARG A 32 -18.07 0.22 -3.84
CA ARG A 32 -17.01 -0.15 -2.90
C ARG A 32 -17.43 -1.33 -2.03
N LYS A 33 -16.48 -2.20 -1.72
CA LYS A 33 -16.65 -3.33 -0.82
C LYS A 33 -15.76 -3.19 0.41
N LEU A 34 -16.22 -3.73 1.52
CA LEU A 34 -15.43 -3.83 2.75
C LEU A 34 -14.28 -4.83 2.53
N PHE A 35 -13.07 -4.39 2.81
CA PHE A 35 -11.85 -5.17 2.78
C PHE A 35 -11.25 -5.24 4.18
N ILE A 36 -11.15 -6.46 4.71
CA ILE A 36 -10.57 -6.71 6.03
C ILE A 36 -9.08 -6.96 5.84
N LEU A 37 -8.23 -6.11 6.41
CA LEU A 37 -6.79 -6.25 6.28
C LEU A 37 -6.29 -7.36 7.23
N PRO A 38 -5.41 -8.26 6.76
CA PRO A 38 -4.94 -9.39 7.55
C PRO A 38 -4.07 -8.94 8.74
N GLY A 39 -3.97 -9.80 9.77
CA GLY A 39 -3.17 -9.52 10.96
C GLY A 39 -3.76 -8.45 11.89
N GLY A 40 -5.06 -8.17 11.79
CA GLY A 40 -5.75 -7.15 12.57
C GLY A 40 -5.26 -5.74 12.26
N ALA A 41 -4.90 -5.47 11.00
CA ALA A 41 -4.45 -4.15 10.55
C ALA A 41 -5.61 -3.14 10.39
N GLY A 42 -6.86 -3.61 10.48
CA GLY A 42 -8.09 -2.84 10.42
C GLY A 42 -8.96 -3.23 9.23
N GLU A 43 -10.08 -2.55 9.05
CA GLU A 43 -10.95 -2.69 7.89
C GLU A 43 -10.97 -1.39 7.07
N ARG A 44 -11.08 -1.51 5.76
CA ARG A 44 -11.10 -0.38 4.81
C ARG A 44 -12.07 -0.67 3.68
N ILE A 45 -12.50 0.38 2.98
CA ILE A 45 -13.48 0.27 1.91
C ILE A 45 -12.79 0.63 0.60
N PHE A 46 -12.79 -0.30 -0.36
CA PHE A 46 -12.12 -0.14 -1.66
C PHE A 46 -13.06 -0.47 -2.82
N CYS A 47 -12.85 0.15 -3.98
CA CYS A 47 -13.49 -0.29 -5.22
C CYS A 47 -12.89 -1.63 -5.70
N GLN A 48 -13.54 -2.29 -6.66
CA GLN A 48 -13.11 -3.59 -7.17
C GLN A 48 -11.65 -3.60 -7.68
N GLU A 49 -11.21 -2.53 -8.34
CA GLU A 49 -9.81 -2.41 -8.82
C GLU A 49 -8.80 -2.30 -7.67
N CYS A 50 -9.09 -1.41 -6.71
CA CYS A 50 -8.24 -1.21 -5.54
C CYS A 50 -8.21 -2.44 -4.62
N PHE A 51 -9.30 -3.21 -4.60
CA PHE A 51 -9.41 -4.49 -3.91
C PHE A 51 -8.42 -5.51 -4.50
N SER A 52 -8.45 -5.73 -5.82
CA SER A 52 -7.53 -6.66 -6.48
C SER A 52 -6.07 -6.25 -6.33
N PHE A 53 -5.78 -4.94 -6.35
CA PHE A 53 -4.44 -4.43 -6.06
C PHE A 53 -3.99 -4.74 -4.63
N MET A 54 -4.86 -4.55 -3.64
CA MET A 54 -4.56 -4.82 -2.23
C MET A 54 -4.31 -6.31 -1.98
N GLU A 55 -5.14 -7.19 -2.54
CA GLU A 55 -4.92 -8.64 -2.47
C GLU A 55 -3.56 -9.03 -3.07
N TYR A 56 -3.23 -8.49 -4.24
CA TYR A 56 -1.93 -8.73 -4.87
C TYR A 56 -0.77 -8.24 -3.99
N ALA A 57 -0.87 -7.03 -3.46
CA ALA A 57 0.17 -6.44 -2.61
C ALA A 57 0.37 -7.24 -1.31
N ILE A 58 -0.72 -7.70 -0.69
CA ILE A 58 -0.68 -8.55 0.51
C ILE A 58 -0.05 -9.90 0.19
N ALA A 59 -0.51 -10.58 -0.87
CA ALA A 59 0.02 -11.89 -1.26
C ALA A 59 1.52 -11.81 -1.54
N LYS A 60 1.99 -10.75 -2.20
CA LYS A 60 3.42 -10.50 -2.44
C LYS A 60 4.18 -10.16 -1.16
N ARG A 61 3.55 -9.48 -0.20
CA ARG A 61 4.17 -9.17 1.09
C ARG A 61 4.34 -10.41 1.96
N MET A 62 3.35 -11.30 1.97
CA MET A 62 3.39 -12.57 2.69
C MET A 62 4.40 -13.54 2.10
N LYS A 63 4.56 -13.56 0.77
CA LYS A 63 5.52 -14.44 0.07
C LYS A 63 6.92 -13.85 -0.08
N CYS A 64 7.24 -12.75 0.60
CA CYS A 64 8.52 -12.05 0.43
C CYS A 64 9.62 -12.77 1.23
N PRO A 65 10.67 -13.34 0.61
CA PRO A 65 11.74 -14.05 1.32
C PRO A 65 12.67 -13.09 2.08
N LEU A 66 12.64 -11.80 1.75
CA LEU A 66 13.38 -10.73 2.41
C LEU A 66 12.48 -10.12 3.49
N GLU A 67 12.39 -10.78 4.65
CA GLU A 67 11.60 -10.30 5.79
C GLU A 67 12.40 -9.39 6.72
N THR A 68 13.67 -9.72 6.98
CA THR A 68 14.53 -9.07 8.00
C THR A 68 15.26 -7.83 7.48
N GLU A 69 15.69 -7.84 6.22
CA GLU A 69 16.39 -6.73 5.56
C GLU A 69 15.60 -6.25 4.34
N LYS A 70 14.34 -5.85 4.51
CA LYS A 70 13.58 -5.32 3.38
C LYS A 70 13.88 -3.82 3.19
N PRO A 71 14.73 -3.42 2.22
CA PRO A 71 14.78 -2.03 1.83
C PRO A 71 13.46 -1.64 1.15
N SER A 72 13.21 -0.35 0.97
CA SER A 72 12.06 0.12 0.18
C SER A 72 11.95 -0.66 -1.14
N CYS A 73 10.73 -0.96 -1.61
CA CYS A 73 10.51 -1.75 -2.84
C CYS A 73 11.32 -1.22 -4.06
N LYS A 74 11.68 0.07 -4.06
CA LYS A 74 12.56 0.72 -5.05
C LYS A 74 14.00 0.17 -5.06
N HIS A 75 14.52 -0.23 -3.89
CA HIS A 75 15.88 -0.73 -3.69
C HIS A 75 15.92 -2.23 -3.39
N CYS A 76 14.81 -2.94 -3.58
CA CYS A 76 14.72 -4.38 -3.32
C CYS A 76 15.47 -5.15 -4.40
N ARG A 77 16.42 -6.00 -3.99
CA ARG A 77 17.22 -6.85 -4.89
C ARG A 77 16.36 -7.82 -5.70
N ILE A 78 15.27 -8.31 -5.10
CA ILE A 78 14.30 -9.17 -5.77
C ILE A 78 13.08 -8.35 -6.14
N HIS A 79 12.92 -8.18 -7.43
CA HIS A 79 11.93 -7.32 -8.04
C HIS A 79 10.62 -8.12 -8.26
N CYS A 80 9.88 -8.38 -7.17
CA CYS A 80 8.76 -9.33 -7.12
C CYS A 80 7.43 -8.86 -7.75
N TYR A 81 7.30 -7.56 -8.05
CA TYR A 81 6.11 -6.96 -8.70
C TYR A 81 6.24 -7.04 -10.22
N ALA A 82 5.16 -7.38 -10.93
CA ALA A 82 5.08 -7.20 -12.38
C ALA A 82 5.27 -5.71 -12.74
N SER A 83 5.85 -5.42 -13.91
CA SER A 83 6.13 -4.05 -14.38
C SER A 83 4.88 -3.15 -14.30
N GLU A 84 3.75 -3.62 -14.82
CA GLU A 84 2.47 -2.91 -14.81
C GLU A 84 1.99 -2.60 -13.38
N GLN A 85 2.15 -3.56 -12.46
CA GLN A 85 1.77 -3.38 -11.06
C GLN A 85 2.71 -2.40 -10.33
N ARG A 86 3.98 -2.27 -10.75
CA ARG A 86 4.90 -1.25 -10.18
C ARG A 86 4.51 0.15 -10.58
N GLU A 87 4.03 0.33 -11.81
CA GLU A 87 3.55 1.63 -12.28
C GLU A 87 2.31 2.04 -11.49
N LYS A 88 1.37 1.12 -11.30
CA LYS A 88 0.20 1.33 -10.42
C LYS A 88 0.61 1.67 -8.98
N VAL A 89 1.57 0.96 -8.38
CA VAL A 89 2.09 1.32 -7.05
C VAL A 89 2.65 2.74 -7.05
N ARG A 90 3.50 3.10 -8.04
CA ARG A 90 4.09 4.44 -8.14
C ARG A 90 3.03 5.53 -8.29
N GLU A 91 2.01 5.29 -9.10
CA GLU A 91 0.89 6.22 -9.28
C GLU A 91 0.11 6.41 -7.99
N ILE A 92 -0.28 5.31 -7.33
CA ILE A 92 -1.02 5.35 -6.05
C ILE A 92 -0.20 6.09 -5.00
N MET A 93 1.08 5.73 -4.84
CA MET A 93 1.97 6.37 -3.86
C MET A 93 2.16 7.86 -4.17
N GLY A 94 2.37 8.22 -5.44
CA GLY A 94 2.55 9.62 -5.86
C GLY A 94 1.28 10.46 -5.68
N TYR A 95 0.11 9.92 -6.04
CA TYR A 95 -1.16 10.61 -5.88
C TYR A 95 -1.55 10.72 -4.40
N ALA A 96 -1.55 9.61 -3.66
CA ALA A 96 -1.90 9.60 -2.25
C ALA A 96 -0.91 10.41 -1.41
N GLY A 97 0.38 10.35 -1.74
CA GLY A 97 1.43 11.17 -1.13
C GLY A 97 1.14 12.65 -1.31
N ARG A 98 0.95 13.14 -2.54
CA ARG A 98 0.59 14.54 -2.81
C ARG A 98 -0.68 14.98 -2.09
N LYS A 99 -1.72 14.14 -2.08
CA LYS A 99 -3.01 14.45 -1.45
C LYS A 99 -2.93 14.47 0.09
N LEU A 100 -2.10 13.63 0.69
CA LEU A 100 -1.81 13.64 2.12
C LEU A 100 -0.90 14.83 2.50
N MET A 101 0.05 15.22 1.64
CA MET A 101 0.88 16.41 1.81
C MET A 101 0.02 17.69 1.84
N LEU A 102 -0.89 17.85 0.88
CA LEU A 102 -1.83 18.98 0.82
C LEU A 102 -2.76 19.08 2.05
N ARG A 103 -2.87 18.00 2.84
CA ARG A 103 -3.72 17.92 4.04
C ARG A 103 -2.95 18.17 5.35
N GLY A 104 -1.70 18.62 5.29
CA GLY A 104 -0.98 19.20 6.44
C GLY A 104 -0.02 18.29 7.21
N ARG A 105 0.57 17.25 6.58
CA ARG A 105 1.61 16.40 7.20
C ARG A 105 2.96 16.57 6.49
N LEU A 106 3.58 17.74 6.70
CA LEU A 106 4.88 18.11 6.13
C LEU A 106 6.06 17.29 6.69
N ASP A 107 5.93 16.67 7.88
CA ASP A 107 7.01 15.91 8.53
C ASP A 107 7.46 14.66 7.77
N TYR A 108 6.60 14.09 6.92
CA TYR A 108 6.93 12.87 6.16
C TYR A 108 7.76 13.14 4.90
N ILE A 109 7.90 14.40 4.48
CA ILE A 109 8.61 14.78 3.26
C ILE A 109 10.12 14.71 3.49
N TRP A 110 10.60 15.18 4.64
CA TRP A 110 12.04 15.30 4.91
C TRP A 110 12.74 13.95 5.06
N HIS A 111 12.03 12.92 5.54
CA HIS A 111 12.60 11.58 5.77
C HIS A 111 12.42 10.62 4.58
N TYR A 112 11.62 10.98 3.58
CA TYR A 112 11.29 10.10 2.44
C TYR A 112 11.82 10.62 1.10
N PHE A 113 12.20 11.90 1.03
CA PHE A 113 12.75 12.54 -0.17
C PHE A 113 14.26 12.85 -0.08
N PHE A 114 14.85 12.83 1.11
CA PHE A 114 16.28 12.95 1.38
C PHE A 114 16.76 11.72 2.16
#